data_AF-A0A7X5TPP8-F1
#
_entry.id   AF-A0A7X5TPP8-F1
#
_cell.length_a   1.000
_cell.length_b   1.000
_cell.length_c   1.000
_cell.angle_alpha   90.00
_cell.angle_beta   90.00
_cell.angle_gamma   90.00
#
_symmetry.space_group_name_H-M   'P 1'
#
loop_
_entity.id
_entity.type
_entity.pdbx_description
1 polymer ?
#
loop_
_entity_poly.entity_id
_entity_poly.type
_entity_poly.pdbx_seq_one_letter_code
_entity_poly.pdbx_strand_id
1 'polypeptide(L)' 'MSNEAFYFDALKRIASYQSPEKLRRNAIKQYGLSGEEAIEMAYENVIEEAKRAVKGKRRPAPEVPHG' A
#
# COMPACT_ATOMS: atom_id res chain seq x y z
N MET A 1 1.05 -17.55 10.32
CA MET A 1 1.14 -16.89 9.00
C MET A 1 2.60 -16.53 8.76
N SER A 2 3.17 -16.83 7.59
CA SER A 2 4.58 -16.52 7.29
C SER A 2 4.78 -15.01 7.06
N ASN A 3 6.01 -14.52 7.20
CA ASN A 3 6.33 -13.13 6.83
C ASN A 3 6.04 -12.86 5.35
N GLU A 4 6.31 -13.84 4.49
CA GLU A 4 6.05 -13.76 3.05
C GLU A 4 4.57 -13.57 2.74
N ALA A 5 3.68 -14.35 3.38
CA ALA A 5 2.24 -14.17 3.21
C ALA A 5 1.79 -12.77 3.67
N PHE A 6 2.34 -12.27 4.78
CA PHE A 6 2.03 -10.94 5.29
C PHE A 6 2.47 -9.82 4.33
N TYR A 7 3.66 -9.92 3.73
CA TYR A 7 4.13 -8.97 2.74
C TYR A 7 3.32 -9.05 1.45
N PHE A 8 2.99 -10.25 0.98
CA PHE A 8 2.16 -10.45 -0.20
C PHE A 8 0.80 -9.80 -0.04
N ASP A 9 0.14 -9.99 1.10
CA ASP A 9 -1.17 -9.40 1.37
C ASP A 9 -1.12 -7.86 1.39
N ALA A 10 -0.08 -7.27 2.00
CA ALA A 10 0.10 -5.82 2.00
C ALA A 10 0.32 -5.28 0.57
N LEU A 11 1.19 -5.93 -0.21
CA LEU A 11 1.41 -5.56 -1.61
C LEU A 11 0.14 -5.72 -2.45
N LYS A 12 -0.65 -6.76 -2.19
CA LYS A 12 -1.92 -6.99 -2.88
C LYS A 12 -2.94 -5.88 -2.59
N ARG A 13 -3.01 -5.38 -1.35
CA ARG A 13 -3.84 -4.22 -0.98
C ARG A 13 -3.34 -2.95 -1.66
N ILE A 14 -2.04 -2.67 -1.60
CA ILE A 14 -1.43 -1.49 -2.25
C ILE A 14 -1.70 -1.50 -3.76
N ALA A 15 -1.57 -2.66 -4.41
CA ALA A 15 -1.86 -2.82 -5.84
C ALA A 15 -3.33 -2.65 -6.22
N SER A 16 -4.25 -2.66 -5.24
CA SER A 16 -5.69 -2.48 -5.48
C SER A 16 -6.14 -1.02 -5.48
N TYR A 17 -5.29 -0.09 -5.04
CA TYR A 17 -5.61 1.34 -5.08
C TYR A 17 -5.78 1.84 -6.52
N GLN A 18 -6.72 2.75 -6.68
CA GLN A 18 -6.98 3.42 -7.96
C GLN A 18 -5.84 4.37 -8.34
N SER A 19 -5.65 4.61 -9.64
CA SER A 19 -4.76 5.68 -10.09
C SER A 19 -5.27 7.06 -9.66
N PRO A 20 -4.41 8.07 -9.49
CA PRO A 20 -4.82 9.42 -9.10
C PRO A 20 -5.91 10.01 -10.02
N GLU A 21 -5.80 9.77 -11.33
CA GLU A 21 -6.80 10.24 -12.30
C GLU A 21 -8.16 9.57 -12.10
N LYS A 22 -8.19 8.27 -11.78
CA LYS A 22 -9.45 7.55 -11.46
C LYS A 22 -10.04 8.03 -10.14
N LEU A 23 -9.21 8.28 -9.12
CA LEU A 23 -9.66 8.87 -7.85
C LEU A 23 -10.28 10.24 -8.09
N ARG A 24 -9.60 11.15 -8.79
CA ARG A 24 -10.13 12.49 -9.10
C ARG A 24 -11.50 12.46 -9.76
N ARG A 25 -11.69 11.59 -10.76
CA ARG A 25 -12.97 11.46 -11.47
C ARG A 25 -14.09 10.91 -10.60
N ASN A 26 -13.77 10.02 -9.66
CA ASN A 26 -14.77 9.26 -8.91
C ASN A 26 -14.95 9.73 -7.46
N ALA A 27 -14.06 10.59 -6.95
CA ALA A 27 -13.94 10.95 -5.54
C ALA A 27 -15.26 11.41 -4.92
N ILE A 28 -15.93 12.36 -5.57
CA ILE A 28 -17.21 12.91 -5.09
C ILE A 28 -18.28 11.80 -5.04
N LYS A 29 -18.37 10.98 -6.09
CA LYS A 29 -19.40 9.93 -6.20
C LYS A 29 -19.17 8.77 -5.24
N GLN A 30 -17.92 8.34 -5.05
CA GLN A 30 -17.58 7.16 -4.26
C GLN A 30 -17.38 7.49 -2.78
N TYR A 31 -16.84 8.67 -2.47
CA TYR A 31 -16.38 9.01 -1.12
C TYR A 31 -16.92 10.35 -0.60
N GLY A 32 -17.59 11.16 -1.44
CA GLY A 32 -18.05 12.50 -1.05
C GLY A 32 -16.91 13.52 -0.86
N LEU A 33 -15.71 13.21 -1.36
CA LEU A 33 -14.51 14.02 -1.21
C LEU A 33 -14.16 14.76 -2.51
N SER A 34 -13.40 15.84 -2.40
CA SER A 34 -12.73 16.40 -3.57
C SER A 34 -11.70 15.40 -4.14
N GLY A 35 -11.35 15.58 -5.41
CA GLY A 35 -10.37 14.71 -6.06
C GLY A 35 -8.99 14.72 -5.40
N GLU A 36 -8.59 15.83 -4.79
CA GLU A 36 -7.28 15.96 -4.15
C GLU A 36 -7.29 15.35 -2.75
N GLU A 37 -8.32 15.61 -1.93
CA GLU A 37 -8.48 14.96 -0.62
C GLU A 37 -8.50 13.43 -0.75
N ALA A 38 -9.18 12.90 -1.77
CA ALA A 38 -9.20 11.46 -2.02
C ALA A 38 -7.82 10.89 -2.39
N ILE A 39 -6.98 11.66 -3.09
CA ILE A 39 -5.60 11.26 -3.41
C ILE A 39 -4.74 11.29 -2.15
N GLU A 40 -4.82 12.35 -1.34
CA GLU A 40 -4.05 12.48 -0.10
C GLU A 40 -4.37 11.31 0.84
N MET A 41 -5.65 11.02 1.05
CA MET A 41 -6.07 9.88 1.87
C MET A 41 -5.60 8.54 1.29
N ALA A 42 -5.68 8.35 -0.04
CA ALA A 42 -5.18 7.12 -0.66
C ALA A 42 -3.67 6.95 -0.46
N TYR A 43 -2.90 8.04 -0.55
CA TYR A 43 -1.47 8.05 -0.33
C TYR A 43 -1.10 7.73 1.13
N GLU A 44 -1.78 8.34 2.10
CA GLU A 44 -1.59 8.02 3.52
C GLU A 44 -1.88 6.55 3.82
N ASN A 45 -2.96 6.00 3.24
CA ASN A 45 -3.30 4.59 3.42
C ASN A 45 -2.22 3.65 2.84
N VAL A 46 -1.65 3.96 1.67
CA VAL A 46 -0.53 3.18 1.10
C VAL A 46 0.67 3.18 2.04
N ILE A 47 1.01 4.34 2.62
CA ILE A 47 2.08 4.46 3.61
C ILE A 47 1.78 3.64 4.85
N GLU A 48 0.55 3.68 5.37
CA GLU A 48 0.16 2.90 6.53
C GLU A 48 0.23 1.40 6.29
N GLU A 49 -0.27 0.91 5.15
CA GLU A 49 -0.16 -0.51 4.78
C GLU A 49 1.31 -0.94 4.72
N ALA A 50 2.19 -0.13 4.12
CA ALA A 50 3.62 -0.39 4.09
C ALA A 50 4.25 -0.38 5.50
N LYS A 51 3.92 0.60 6.35
CA LYS A 51 4.39 0.68 7.74
C LYS A 51 3.97 -0.54 8.54
N ARG A 52 2.71 -0.97 8.39
CA ARG A 52 2.17 -2.17 9.05
C ARG A 52 2.90 -3.42 8.57
N ALA A 53 3.16 -3.53 7.26
CA ALA A 53 3.91 -4.65 6.67
C ALA A 53 5.28 -4.84 7.31
N VAL A 54 6.01 -3.75 7.56
CA VAL A 54 7.40 -3.80 8.05
C VAL A 54 7.53 -3.71 9.57
N LYS A 55 6.46 -3.37 10.30
CA LYS A 55 6.50 -3.15 11.75
C LYS A 55 6.98 -4.40 12.49
N GLY A 56 8.04 -4.25 13.28
CA GLY A 56 8.63 -5.33 14.07
C GLY A 56 9.35 -6.40 13.25
N LYS A 57 9.54 -6.18 11.95
CA LYS A 57 10.27 -7.09 11.06
C LYS A 57 11.72 -6.61 10.91
N ARG A 58 12.65 -7.56 10.86
CA ARG A 58 14.06 -7.28 10.53
C ARG A 58 14.23 -7.41 9.02
N ARG A 59 15.05 -6.54 8.44
CA ARG A 59 15.49 -6.69 7.06
C ARG A 59 16.18 -8.06 6.91
N PRO A 60 15.81 -8.87 5.90
CA PRO A 60 16.51 -10.11 5.62
C PRO A 60 18.00 -9.85 5.37
N ALA A 61 18.86 -10.76 5.81
CA ALA A 61 20.26 -10.71 5.40
C ALA A 61 20.31 -10.86 3.87
N PRO A 62 21.21 -10.14 3.18
CA PRO A 62 21.43 -10.41 1.76
C PRO A 62 21.79 -11.88 1.60
N GLU A 63 21.17 -12.56 0.63
CA GLU A 63 21.59 -13.91 0.28
C GLU A 63 23.05 -13.86 -0.16
N VAL A 64 23.92 -14.57 0.56
CA VAL A 64 25.28 -14.82 0.08
C VAL A 64 25.15 -15.90 -0.98
N PRO A 65 25.52 -15.64 -2.25
CA PRO A 65 25.45 -16.67 -3.27
C PRO A 65 26.32 -17.84 -2.81
N HIS A 66 25.73 -19.00 -2.58
CA HIS A 66 26.49 -20.24 -2.41
C HIS A 66 27.03 -20.60 -3.80
N GLY A 67 28.30 -20.28 -4.03
CA GLY A 67 29.08 -20.77 -5.17
C GLY A 67 29.44 -22.25 -5.02
#